data_AF-A0A842MPZ6-F1
#
_entry.id   AF-A0A842MPZ6-F1
#
_cell.length_a   1.000
_cell.length_b   1.000
_cell.length_c   1.000
_cell.angle_alpha   90.00
_cell.angle_beta   90.00
_cell.angle_gamma   90.00
#
_symmetry.space_group_name_H-M   'P 1'
#
loop_
_entity.id
_entity.type
_entity.pdbx_description
1 polymer ?
#
loop_
_entity_poly.entity_id
_entity_poly.type
_entity_poly.pdbx_seq_one_letter_code
_entity_poly.pdbx_strand_id
1 'polypeptide(L)' 'GGEINVPISQGIISIKDVWAEIGEIAAGVKKGRETSDEITVFTSTGLAVQDAVTAKLAYDNAIAKGLGKFIKLV' A
#
# COMPACT_ATOMS: atom_id res chain seq x y z
N GLY A 1 -17.08 -1.28 -8.46
CA GLY A 1 -16.02 -0.77 -7.59
C GLY A 1 -16.07 0.73 -7.60
N GLY A 2 -16.23 1.35 -6.44
CA GLY A 2 -16.22 2.80 -6.29
C GLY A 2 -15.20 3.19 -5.25
N GLU A 3 -14.05 3.68 -5.71
CA GLU A 3 -13.02 4.28 -4.87
C GLU A 3 -12.83 5.72 -5.34
N ILE A 4 -11.59 6.14 -5.62
CA ILE A 4 -11.28 7.51 -6.06
C ILE A 4 -11.89 7.86 -7.43
N ASN A 5 -12.14 6.86 -8.27
CA ASN A 5 -12.70 7.03 -9.61
C ASN A 5 -14.13 7.61 -9.60
N VAL A 6 -14.94 7.31 -8.57
CA VAL A 6 -16.32 7.78 -8.46
C VAL A 6 -16.43 9.26 -8.10
N PRO A 7 -15.81 9.78 -7.02
CA PRO A 7 -15.87 11.20 -6.72
C PRO A 7 -15.16 12.05 -7.78
N ILE A 8 -14.15 11.50 -8.48
CA ILE A 8 -13.56 12.16 -9.66
C ILE A 8 -14.57 12.26 -10.80
N SER A 9 -15.25 11.17 -11.17
CA SER A 9 -16.23 11.20 -12.27
C SER A 9 -17.45 12.06 -11.96
N GLN A 10 -17.78 12.22 -10.67
CA GLN A 10 -18.84 13.10 -10.18
C GLN A 10 -18.39 14.57 -10.03
N GLY A 11 -17.11 14.89 -10.23
CA GLY A 11 -16.56 16.24 -10.07
C GLY A 11 -16.51 16.74 -8.62
N ILE A 12 -16.61 15.84 -7.63
CA ILE A 12 -16.50 16.16 -6.20
C ILE A 12 -15.04 16.46 -5.85
N ILE A 13 -14.11 15.75 -6.46
CA ILE A 13 -12.67 15.97 -6.38
C ILE A 13 -12.04 15.83 -7.77
N SER A 14 -10.78 16.23 -7.91
CA SER A 14 -9.95 16.08 -9.09
C SER A 14 -8.65 15.34 -8.74
N ILE A 15 -7.91 14.89 -9.76
CA ILE A 15 -6.58 14.28 -9.57
C ILE A 15 -5.62 15.23 -8.83
N LYS A 16 -5.79 16.55 -8.97
CA LYS A 16 -4.94 17.54 -8.31
C LYS A 16 -5.18 17.60 -6.80
N ASP A 17 -6.32 17.12 -6.32
CA ASP A 17 -6.64 17.04 -4.88
C ASP A 17 -5.97 15.82 -4.22
N VAL A 18 -5.36 14.92 -5.01
CA VAL A 18 -4.55 13.81 -4.50
C VAL A 18 -3.17 14.33 -4.14
N TRP A 19 -2.92 14.45 -2.85
CA TRP A 19 -1.66 14.96 -2.32
C TRP A 19 -0.44 14.13 -2.74
N ALA A 20 -0.50 12.81 -2.52
CA ALA A 20 0.66 11.93 -2.71
C ALA A 20 0.25 10.48 -2.97
N GLU A 21 1.12 9.74 -3.65
CA GLU A 21 1.15 8.29 -3.55
C GLU A 21 1.86 7.85 -2.26
N ILE A 22 1.48 6.70 -1.70
CA ILE A 22 2.07 6.20 -0.44
C ILE A 22 3.58 5.97 -0.53
N GLY A 23 4.09 5.62 -1.71
CA GLY A 23 5.52 5.46 -1.97
C GLY A 23 6.31 6.77 -1.85
N GLU A 24 5.72 7.90 -2.26
CA GLU A 24 6.36 9.23 -2.14
C GLU A 24 6.53 9.63 -0.67
N ILE A 25 5.52 9.33 0.17
CA ILE A 25 5.58 9.58 1.61
C ILE A 25 6.60 8.64 2.27
N ALA A 26 6.55 7.34 1.96
CA ALA A 26 7.47 6.36 2.51
C ALA A 26 8.94 6.64 2.15
N ALA A 27 9.19 7.17 0.94
CA ALA A 27 10.52 7.58 0.49
C ALA A 27 10.97 8.95 1.03
N GLY A 28 10.10 9.68 1.76
CA GLY A 28 10.39 11.02 2.28
C GLY A 28 10.40 12.13 1.21
N VAL A 29 9.92 11.83 -0.01
CA VAL A 29 9.81 12.80 -1.11
C VAL A 29 8.70 13.80 -0.85
N LYS A 30 7.58 13.34 -0.28
CA LYS A 30 6.48 14.18 0.20
C LYS A 30 6.24 13.97 1.69
N LYS A 31 5.72 15.00 2.35
CA LYS A 31 5.33 14.93 3.77
C LYS A 31 4.04 14.14 3.92
N GLY A 32 3.94 13.40 5.02
CA GLY A 32 2.69 12.81 5.47
C GLY A 32 1.85 13.86 6.21
N ARG A 33 1.21 13.45 7.29
CA ARG A 33 0.55 14.36 8.23
C ARG A 33 1.56 15.32 8.86
N GLU A 34 1.29 16.62 8.84
CA GLU A 34 2.16 17.65 9.41
C GLU A 34 1.60 18.24 10.71
N THR A 35 0.28 18.23 10.88
CA THR A 35 -0.40 18.77 12.07
C THR A 35 -1.47 17.83 12.64
N SER A 36 -1.85 18.05 13.90
CA SER A 36 -2.90 17.27 14.57
C SER A 36 -4.29 17.51 13.98
N ASP A 37 -4.51 18.69 13.41
CA ASP A 37 -5.84 19.17 13.01
C ASP A 37 -6.20 18.73 11.58
N GLU A 38 -5.24 18.21 10.82
CA GLU A 38 -5.46 17.66 9.49
C GLU A 38 -6.37 16.43 9.51
N ILE A 39 -7.29 16.34 8.56
CA ILE A 39 -8.01 15.10 8.25
C ILE A 39 -7.36 14.50 7.02
N THR A 40 -6.79 13.29 7.15
CA THR A 40 -6.10 12.58 6.07
C THR A 40 -6.87 11.33 5.69
N VAL A 41 -7.08 11.11 4.40
CA VAL A 41 -7.72 9.90 3.87
C VAL A 41 -6.70 9.15 3.02
N PHE A 42 -6.52 7.87 3.32
CA PHE A 42 -5.74 6.95 2.49
C PHE A 42 -6.69 5.93 1.86
N THR A 43 -6.54 5.71 0.57
CA THR A 43 -7.26 4.68 -0.18
C THR A 43 -6.26 3.92 -1.06
N SER A 44 -6.51 2.62 -1.26
CA SER A 44 -5.62 1.74 -2.00
C SER A 44 -6.40 0.56 -2.55
N THR A 45 -6.19 0.27 -3.84
CA THR A 45 -6.67 -0.96 -4.48
C THR A 45 -5.78 -2.18 -4.17
N GLY A 46 -4.66 -1.96 -3.48
CA GLY A 46 -3.58 -2.95 -3.32
C GLY A 46 -2.63 -3.00 -4.53
N LEU A 47 -1.37 -3.35 -4.27
CA LEU A 47 -0.33 -3.53 -5.28
C LEU A 47 0.36 -4.88 -5.09
N ALA A 48 0.49 -5.67 -6.17
CA ALA A 48 1.09 -7.02 -6.13
C ALA A 48 2.52 -7.06 -5.56
N VAL A 49 3.28 -5.95 -5.65
CA VAL A 49 4.60 -5.83 -5.06
C VAL A 49 4.57 -5.97 -3.52
N GLN A 50 3.49 -5.50 -2.88
CA GLN A 50 3.30 -5.60 -1.43
C GLN A 50 3.14 -7.06 -1.01
N ASP A 51 2.41 -7.85 -1.81
CA ASP A 51 2.23 -9.28 -1.57
C ASP A 51 3.54 -10.04 -1.75
N ALA A 52 4.27 -9.79 -2.84
CA ALA A 52 5.52 -10.48 -3.15
C ALA A 52 6.59 -10.23 -2.07
N VAL A 53 6.75 -8.99 -1.62
CA VAL A 53 7.72 -8.65 -0.57
C VAL A 53 7.31 -9.26 0.77
N THR A 54 6.02 -9.19 1.12
CA THR A 54 5.50 -9.83 2.34
C THR A 54 5.73 -11.34 2.33
N ALA A 55 5.43 -12.00 1.21
CA ALA A 55 5.62 -13.43 1.05
C ALA A 55 7.10 -13.83 1.21
N LYS A 56 8.02 -13.06 0.59
CA LYS A 56 9.46 -13.29 0.74
C LYS A 56 9.92 -13.15 2.19
N LEU A 57 9.49 -12.10 2.88
CA LEU A 57 9.84 -11.87 4.28
C LEU A 57 9.30 -12.99 5.19
N ALA A 58 8.05 -13.40 4.99
CA ALA A 58 7.45 -14.50 5.72
C ALA A 58 8.19 -15.83 5.46
N TYR A 59 8.53 -16.10 4.21
CA TYR A 59 9.29 -17.28 3.81
C TYR A 59 10.69 -17.30 4.45
N ASP A 60 11.45 -16.21 4.36
CA ASP A 60 12.80 -16.13 4.94
C ASP A 60 12.77 -16.34 6.46
N ASN A 61 11.79 -15.74 7.14
CA ASN A 61 11.58 -15.94 8.57
C ASN A 61 11.20 -17.39 8.91
N ALA A 62 10.41 -18.05 8.07
CA ALA A 62 10.07 -19.46 8.26
C ALA A 62 11.31 -20.34 8.14
N ILE A 63 12.15 -20.11 7.12
CA ILE A 63 13.42 -20.83 6.94
C ILE A 63 14.34 -20.63 8.15
N ALA A 64 14.54 -19.38 8.59
CA ALA A 64 15.42 -19.07 9.73
C ALA A 64 14.96 -19.71 11.05
N LYS A 65 13.66 -19.98 11.20
CA LYS A 65 13.06 -20.59 12.39
C LYS A 65 12.78 -22.09 12.26
N GLY A 66 13.13 -22.70 11.12
CA GLY A 66 12.82 -24.11 10.86
C GLY A 66 11.32 -24.42 10.78
N LEU A 67 10.51 -23.46 10.32
CA LEU A 67 9.06 -23.59 10.21
C LEU A 67 8.64 -24.02 8.79
N GLY A 68 7.50 -24.71 8.69
CA GLY A 68 6.90 -25.13 7.42
C GLY A 68 7.23 -26.58 7.05
N LYS A 69 6.87 -26.97 5.82
CA LYS A 69 7.09 -28.32 5.28
C LYS A 69 7.46 -28.24 3.80
N PHE A 70 8.51 -28.94 3.42
CA PHE A 70 8.86 -29.10 2.01
C PHE A 70 7.92 -30.11 1.36
N ILE A 71 7.34 -29.71 0.22
CA ILE A 71 6.49 -30.56 -0.61
C ILE A 71 7.23 -30.75 -1.93
N LYS A 72 7.38 -32.01 -2.36
CA LYS A 72 7.95 -32.33 -3.67
C LYS A 72 6.90 -31.99 -4.73
N LEU A 73 7.26 -31.15 -5.69
CA LEU A 73 6.45 -30.96 -6.89
C LEU A 73 6.62 -32.21 -7.77
N VAL A 74 5.48 -32.80 -8.18
CA VAL A 74 5.41 -33.98 -9.05
C VAL A 74 5.53 -33.59 -10.52
#